data_AF-A0A7S4W0R8-F1
#
_entry.id   AF-A0A7S4W0R8-F1
#
_cell.length_a   1.000
_cell.length_b   1.000
_cell.length_c   1.000
_cell.angle_alpha   90.00
_cell.angle_beta   90.00
_cell.angle_gamma   90.00
#
_symmetry.space_group_name_H-M   'P 1'
#
loop_
_entity.id
_entity.type
_entity.pdbx_description
1 polymer ?
#
loop_
_entity_poly.entity_id
_entity_poly.type
_entity_poly.pdbx_seq_one_letter_code
_entity_poly.pdbx_strand_id
1 'polypeptide(L)'
;AVQNHTPDIVVIDEVGTREEAHAVASIASRGVLIVATAHGTELRDLVFNPELNILTGGLEGAILGDVMAKIEGKKVVQKRPAPPVIGKAVEIGVGSRWHRHDSVAE
;
A
#
# COMPACT_ATOMS: atom_id res chain seq x y z
N ALA A 1 -15.04 -29.95 9.74
CA ALA A 1 -14.02 -29.89 8.68
C ALA A 1 -13.81 -28.42 8.33
N VAL A 2 -12.58 -27.90 8.42
CA VAL A 2 -12.27 -26.53 8.00
C VAL A 2 -12.00 -26.59 6.51
N GLN A 3 -12.95 -26.12 5.69
CA GLN A 3 -12.73 -25.99 4.26
C GLN A 3 -11.97 -24.69 3.99
N ASN A 4 -10.69 -24.79 3.63
CA ASN A 4 -9.99 -23.72 2.93
C ASN A 4 -10.57 -23.64 1.51
N HIS A 5 -11.62 -22.85 1.34
CA HIS A 5 -11.95 -22.29 0.03
C HIS A 5 -11.11 -21.03 -0.09
N THR A 6 -9.87 -21.13 -0.56
CA THR A 6 -9.09 -19.93 -0.89
C THR A 6 -9.81 -19.25 -2.04
N PRO A 7 -10.49 -18.10 -1.83
CA PRO A 7 -11.22 -17.45 -2.90
C PRO A 7 -10.23 -16.86 -3.90
N ASP A 8 -10.65 -16.73 -5.17
CA ASP A 8 -9.84 -16.02 -6.16
C ASP A 8 -9.82 -14.50 -5.88
N ILE A 9 -10.93 -13.97 -5.34
CA ILE A 9 -11.13 -12.53 -5.10
C ILE A 9 -11.80 -12.32 -3.74
N VAL A 10 -11.32 -11.33 -2.99
CA VAL A 10 -11.96 -10.81 -1.78
C VAL A 10 -12.24 -9.31 -1.97
N VAL A 11 -13.49 -8.92 -1.70
CA VAL A 11 -13.91 -7.51 -1.68
C VAL A 11 -14.11 -7.08 -0.24
N ILE A 12 -13.50 -5.96 0.13
CA ILE A 12 -13.54 -5.39 1.48
C ILE A 12 -14.11 -3.99 1.35
N ASP A 13 -15.15 -3.69 2.12
CA ASP A 13 -15.79 -2.39 2.04
C ASP A 13 -14.80 -1.29 2.45
N GLU A 14 -14.13 -1.43 3.60
CA GLU A 14 -13.13 -0.46 4.08
C GLU A 14 -12.01 -1.16 4.88
N VAL A 15 -10.78 -0.68 4.70
CA VAL A 15 -9.61 -1.02 5.53
C VAL A 15 -9.20 0.25 6.28
N GLY A 16 -9.46 0.29 7.59
CA GLY A 16 -9.27 1.48 8.42
C GLY A 16 -8.23 1.30 9.53
N THR A 17 -7.83 0.07 9.83
CA THR A 17 -6.92 -0.25 10.93
C THR A 17 -5.67 -1.00 10.48
N ARG A 18 -4.62 -0.98 11.30
CA ARG A 18 -3.40 -1.76 11.04
C ARG A 18 -3.70 -3.25 11.00
N GLU A 19 -4.51 -3.76 11.91
CA GLU A 19 -4.85 -5.19 11.98
C GLU A 19 -5.53 -5.67 10.69
N GLU A 20 -6.48 -4.88 10.16
CA GLU A 20 -7.11 -5.15 8.88
C GLU A 20 -6.11 -5.08 7.72
N ALA A 21 -5.24 -4.06 7.68
CA ALA A 21 -4.24 -3.92 6.63
C ALA A 21 -3.24 -5.10 6.61
N HIS A 22 -2.84 -5.60 7.79
CA HIS A 22 -2.03 -6.81 7.90
C HIS A 22 -2.77 -8.08 7.48
N ALA A 23 -4.06 -8.20 7.82
CA ALA A 23 -4.89 -9.32 7.36
C ALA A 23 -5.00 -9.32 5.82
N VAL A 24 -5.22 -8.15 5.22
CA VAL A 24 -5.25 -7.95 3.76
C VAL A 24 -3.93 -8.36 3.13
N ALA A 25 -2.80 -7.88 3.65
CA ALA A 25 -1.47 -8.26 3.16
C ALA A 25 -1.23 -9.77 3.23
N SER A 26 -1.64 -10.41 4.33
CA SER A 26 -1.54 -11.86 4.52
C SER A 26 -2.38 -12.64 3.51
N ILE A 27 -3.62 -12.21 3.24
CA ILE A 27 -4.50 -12.84 2.25
C ILE A 27 -3.94 -12.67 0.84
N ALA A 28 -3.55 -11.45 0.46
CA ALA A 28 -2.97 -11.14 -0.84
C ALA A 28 -1.68 -11.93 -1.12
N SER A 29 -0.84 -12.15 -0.10
CA SER A 29 0.39 -12.94 -0.21
C SER A 29 0.16 -14.40 -0.63
N ARG A 30 -1.08 -14.90 -0.47
CA ARG A 30 -1.50 -16.25 -0.88
C ARG A 30 -2.02 -16.30 -2.32
N GLY A 31 -1.91 -15.19 -3.07
CA GLY A 31 -2.35 -15.09 -4.47
C GLY A 31 -3.82 -14.70 -4.63
N VAL A 32 -4.51 -14.32 -3.56
CA VAL A 32 -5.90 -13.84 -3.60
C VAL A 32 -5.90 -12.39 -4.09
N LEU A 33 -6.74 -12.08 -5.08
CA LEU A 33 -6.94 -10.71 -5.51
C LEU A 33 -7.76 -9.93 -4.46
N ILE A 34 -7.27 -8.76 -4.05
CA ILE A 34 -7.98 -7.88 -3.13
C ILE A 34 -8.56 -6.69 -3.88
N VAL A 35 -9.82 -6.39 -3.62
CA VAL A 35 -10.45 -5.10 -3.92
C VAL A 35 -10.91 -4.49 -2.60
N ALA A 36 -10.40 -3.32 -2.25
CA ALA A 36 -10.72 -2.67 -0.98
C ALA A 36 -10.82 -1.16 -1.14
N THR A 37 -11.57 -0.51 -0.26
CA THR A 37 -11.44 0.93 -0.05
C THR A 37 -10.62 1.22 1.21
N ALA A 38 -10.05 2.42 1.28
CA ALA A 38 -9.34 2.91 2.44
C ALA A 38 -9.57 4.41 2.57
N HIS A 39 -9.55 4.91 3.80
CA HIS A 39 -9.73 6.34 4.05
C HIS A 39 -8.49 7.14 3.62
N GLY A 40 -8.70 8.18 2.84
CA GLY A 40 -7.67 9.10 2.36
C GLY A 40 -8.25 10.10 1.37
N THR A 41 -7.63 11.27 1.23
CA THR A 41 -8.00 12.25 0.20
C THR A 41 -7.20 12.02 -1.08
N GLU A 42 -5.93 11.64 -0.92
CA GLU A 42 -5.00 11.30 -2.00
C GLU A 42 -4.28 9.98 -1.67
N LEU A 43 -3.78 9.27 -2.67
CA LEU A 43 -2.96 8.05 -2.51
C LEU A 43 -1.75 8.32 -1.62
N ARG A 44 -1.23 9.55 -1.67
CA ARG A 44 -0.16 10.00 -0.78
C ARG A 44 -0.52 9.83 0.69
N ASP A 45 -1.75 10.13 1.09
CA ASP A 45 -2.19 9.98 2.48
C ASP A 45 -2.05 8.51 2.93
N LEU A 46 -2.41 7.58 2.05
CA LEU A 46 -2.27 6.14 2.31
C LEU A 46 -0.80 5.70 2.43
N VAL A 47 0.09 6.25 1.60
CA VAL A 47 1.54 5.96 1.64
C VAL A 47 2.17 6.44 2.95
N PHE A 48 1.76 7.60 3.44
CA PHE A 48 2.30 8.17 4.69
C PHE A 48 1.54 7.75 5.94
N ASN A 49 0.42 7.04 5.82
CA ASN A 49 -0.35 6.52 6.96
C ASN A 49 0.38 5.31 7.59
N PRO A 50 0.91 5.40 8.83
CA PRO A 50 1.68 4.32 9.45
C PRO A 50 0.86 3.07 9.77
N GLU A 51 -0.48 3.15 9.79
CA GLU A 51 -1.36 2.00 10.00
C GLU A 51 -1.64 1.27 8.68
N LEU A 52 -1.74 2.01 7.58
CA LEU A 52 -2.20 1.47 6.29
C LEU A 52 -1.12 1.36 5.21
N ASN A 53 0.07 1.96 5.39
CA ASN A 53 1.10 2.02 4.35
C ASN A 53 1.59 0.65 3.89
N ILE A 54 1.40 -0.42 4.68
CA ILE A 54 1.68 -1.80 4.28
C ILE A 54 0.92 -2.18 2.99
N LEU A 55 -0.28 -1.62 2.78
CA LEU A 55 -1.06 -1.82 1.55
C LEU A 55 -0.33 -1.28 0.31
N THR A 56 0.47 -0.21 0.50
CA THR A 56 1.31 0.41 -0.53
C THR A 56 2.75 -0.12 -0.52
N GLY A 57 3.07 -1.11 0.31
CA GLY A 57 4.40 -1.74 0.42
C GLY A 57 5.30 -1.15 1.51
N GLY A 58 4.76 -0.27 2.36
CA GLY A 58 5.43 0.30 3.53
C GLY A 58 6.24 1.57 3.24
N LEU A 59 6.68 2.23 4.31
CA LEU A 59 7.55 3.40 4.25
C LEU A 59 8.57 3.34 5.39
N GLU A 60 9.85 3.14 5.04
CA GLU A 60 10.93 2.98 6.01
C GLU A 60 12.14 3.86 5.68
N GLY A 61 12.87 4.26 6.71
CA GLY A 61 14.14 4.98 6.55
C GLY A 61 15.29 4.03 6.20
N ALA A 62 15.93 4.25 5.06
CA ALA A 62 17.12 3.54 4.63
C ALA A 62 18.35 4.45 4.70
N ILE A 63 19.44 3.94 5.28
CA ILE A 63 20.72 4.65 5.32
C ILE A 63 21.46 4.43 3.99
N LEU A 64 21.85 5.53 3.36
CA LEU A 64 22.66 5.50 2.14
C LEU A 64 24.14 5.32 2.47
N GLY A 65 24.85 4.57 1.64
CA GLY A 65 26.32 4.59 1.62
C GLY A 65 26.86 5.97 1.26
N ASP A 66 28.10 6.28 1.63
CA ASP A 66 28.65 7.65 1.53
C ASP A 66 28.64 8.23 0.11
N VAL A 67 28.94 7.40 -0.90
CA VAL A 67 28.90 7.81 -2.31
C VAL A 67 27.50 8.25 -2.72
N MET A 68 26.49 7.44 -2.38
CA MET A 68 25.09 7.76 -2.71
C MET A 68 24.56 8.92 -1.88
N ALA A 69 24.95 9.03 -0.61
CA ALA A 69 24.57 10.15 0.25
C ALA A 69 25.09 11.49 -0.28
N LYS A 70 26.26 11.50 -0.92
CA LYS A 70 26.82 12.69 -1.58
C LYS A 70 26.03 13.10 -2.83
N ILE A 71 25.47 12.14 -3.56
CA ILE A 71 24.61 12.39 -4.75
C ILE A 71 23.23 12.88 -4.32
N GLU A 72 22.61 12.17 -3.36
CA GLU A 72 21.26 12.45 -2.86
C GLU A 72 21.21 13.65 -1.89
N GLY A 73 22.36 14.10 -1.38
CA GLY A 73 22.46 15.21 -0.42
C GLY A 73 21.99 14.89 1.01
N LYS A 74 21.66 13.62 1.30
CA LYS A 74 21.16 13.15 2.61
C LYS A 74 21.63 11.73 2.90
N LYS A 75 21.93 11.45 4.18
CA LYS A 75 22.41 10.14 4.64
C LYS A 75 21.29 9.12 4.85
N VAL A 76 20.05 9.60 5.06
CA VAL A 76 18.86 8.77 5.27
C VAL A 76 17.80 9.18 4.26
N VAL A 77 17.19 8.19 3.60
CA VAL A 77 16.10 8.38 2.64
C VAL A 77 14.93 7.48 2.99
N GLN A 78 13.72 7.93 2.71
CA GLN A 78 12.55 7.07 2.80
C GLN A 78 12.49 6.16 1.57
N LYS A 79 12.29 4.88 1.80
CA LYS A 79 12.13 3.86 0.77
C LYS A 79 10.98 2.95 1.14
N ARG A 80 10.49 2.28 0.11
CA ARG A 80 9.54 1.20 0.25
C ARG A 80 10.29 -0.12 0.49
N PRO A 81 10.03 -0.85 1.59
CA PRO A 81 10.70 -2.12 1.88
C PRO A 81 10.17 -3.30 1.04
N ALA A 82 8.93 -3.26 0.57
CA ALA A 82 8.30 -4.34 -0.19
C ALA A 82 7.47 -3.83 -1.38
N PRO A 83 7.14 -4.65 -2.39
CA PRO A 83 6.16 -4.27 -3.40
C PRO A 83 4.80 -3.94 -2.76
N PRO A 84 3.97 -3.06 -3.38
CA PRO A 84 2.60 -2.85 -2.93
C PRO A 84 1.81 -4.14 -2.87
N VAL A 85 1.03 -4.31 -1.80
CA VAL A 85 -0.03 -5.32 -1.73
C VAL A 85 -1.12 -4.98 -2.74
N ILE A 86 -1.44 -3.69 -2.85
CA ILE A 86 -2.40 -3.14 -3.81
C ILE A 86 -1.63 -2.48 -4.96
N GLY A 87 -1.63 -3.13 -6.12
CA GLY A 87 -0.85 -2.67 -7.29
C GLY A 87 -1.44 -1.46 -8.02
N LYS A 88 -2.76 -1.23 -7.93
CA LYS A 88 -3.49 -0.17 -8.63
C LYS A 88 -4.44 0.54 -7.68
N ALA A 89 -4.63 1.85 -7.86
CA ALA A 89 -5.52 2.64 -7.03
C ALA A 89 -6.37 3.59 -7.86
N VAL A 90 -7.51 3.97 -7.29
CA VAL A 90 -8.40 5.00 -7.82
C VAL A 90 -8.74 5.94 -6.68
N GLU A 91 -8.33 7.20 -6.79
CA GLU A 91 -8.69 8.26 -5.84
C GLU A 91 -10.06 8.82 -6.24
N ILE A 92 -10.95 8.95 -5.27
CA ILE A 92 -12.27 9.55 -5.47
C ILE A 92 -12.22 10.97 -4.90
N GLY A 93 -11.98 11.94 -5.78
CA GLY A 93 -11.93 13.35 -5.44
C GLY A 93 -13.30 14.04 -5.47
N VAL A 94 -13.30 15.32 -5.10
CA VAL A 94 -14.50 16.15 -5.04
C VAL A 94 -15.13 16.35 -6.42
N GLY A 95 -16.47 16.36 -6.47
CA GLY A 95 -17.22 16.66 -7.69
C GLY A 95 -17.18 15.55 -8.73
N SER A 96 -17.11 14.28 -8.30
CA SER A 96 -17.00 13.11 -9.18
C SER A 96 -15.75 13.13 -10.08
N ARG A 97 -14.63 13.66 -9.55
CA ARG A 97 -13.32 13.57 -10.21
C ARG A 97 -12.60 12.33 -9.71
N TRP A 98 -12.10 11.53 -10.63
CA TRP A 98 -11.46 10.25 -10.32
C TRP A 98 -10.03 10.32 -10.86
N HIS A 99 -9.05 9.97 -10.04
CA HIS A 99 -7.66 9.86 -10.47
C HIS A 99 -7.22 8.40 -10.42
N ARG A 100 -6.74 7.87 -11.56
CA ARG A 100 -6.32 6.47 -11.68
C ARG A 100 -4.81 6.39 -11.55
N HIS A 101 -4.35 5.47 -10.71
CA HIS A 101 -2.96 5.05 -10.61
C HIS A 101 -2.82 3.66 -11.20
N ASP A 102 -2.13 3.56 -12.33
CA ASP A 102 -1.85 2.27 -12.96
C ASP A 102 -0.79 1.45 -12.23
N SER A 103 0.02 2.13 -11.42
CA SER A 103 0.98 1.56 -10.49
C SER A 103 0.98 2.39 -9.21
N VAL A 104 0.73 1.74 -8.07
CA VAL A 104 0.93 2.34 -6.74
C VAL A 104 2.44 2.47 -6.42
N ALA A 105 3.32 1.91 -7.25
CA ALA A 105 4.77 1.99 -7.09
C ALA A 105 5.46 3.11 -7.85
N GLU A 106 4.72 3.85 -8.66
CA GLU A 106 5.23 5.02 -9.40
C GLU A 106 5.10 6.32 -8.60
#